data_AF-A0A966PZ39-F1
#
_entry.id   AF-A0A966PZ39-F1
#
_cell.length_a   1.000
_cell.length_b   1.000
_cell.length_c   1.000
_cell.angle_alpha   90.00
_cell.angle_beta   90.00
_cell.angle_gamma   90.00
#
_symmetry.space_group_name_H-M   'P 1'
#
loop_
_entity.id
_entity.type
_entity.pdbx_description
1 polymer ?
#
loop_
_entity_poly.entity_id
_entity_poly.type
_entity_poly.pdbx_seq_one_letter_code
_entity_poly.pdbx_strand_id
1 'polypeptide(L)'
;MKKVLGYAAFWFFIVSLFYSIYAIFTKQTLLIISLPIVLFLGVYLFKGTLNLVLGLGFVYWVLRDTHRGFSVSRGFMRETNHPWRTGRGIQIGLGKYVFQIGLCKRNDAISEMNGLLNALKGKELHYKPKEIREWR
;
A
#
# COMPACT_ATOMS: atom_id res chain seq x y z
N MET A 1 -2.44 -15.24 8.45
CA MET A 1 -1.48 -14.90 9.53
C MET A 1 -0.50 -13.77 9.17
N LYS A 2 0.19 -13.79 8.01
CA LYS A 2 1.19 -12.75 7.65
C LYS A 2 0.67 -11.31 7.61
N LYS A 3 -0.57 -11.09 7.16
CA LYS A 3 -1.18 -9.74 7.09
C LYS A 3 -1.45 -9.13 8.48
N VAL A 4 -1.98 -9.92 9.43
CA VAL A 4 -2.34 -9.45 10.79
C VAL A 4 -1.10 -9.05 11.59
N LEU A 5 -0.04 -9.87 11.54
CA LEU A 5 1.25 -9.53 12.13
C LEU A 5 1.87 -8.28 11.50
N GLY A 6 1.78 -8.13 10.17
CA GLY A 6 2.20 -6.92 9.47
C GLY A 6 1.42 -5.67 9.90
N TYR A 7 0.11 -5.79 10.15
CA TYR A 7 -0.72 -4.70 10.65
C TYR A 7 -0.32 -4.26 12.07
N ALA A 8 -0.18 -5.20 12.99
CA ALA A 8 0.21 -4.89 14.37
C ALA A 8 1.58 -4.22 14.43
N ALA A 9 2.54 -4.77 13.68
CA ALA A 9 3.90 -4.24 13.65
C ALA A 9 3.94 -2.83 13.02
N PHE A 10 3.14 -2.56 11.98
CA PHE A 10 3.07 -1.22 11.37
C PHE A 10 2.45 -0.18 12.31
N TRP A 11 1.38 -0.52 13.03
CA TRP A 11 0.79 0.40 14.03
C TRP A 11 1.77 0.68 15.16
N PHE A 12 2.49 -0.34 15.63
CA PHE A 12 3.57 -0.15 16.59
C PHE A 12 4.63 0.81 16.04
N PHE A 13 5.07 0.62 14.79
CA PHE A 13 6.01 1.53 14.13
C PHE A 13 5.49 2.97 14.02
N ILE A 14 4.23 3.19 13.62
CA ILE A 14 3.63 4.53 13.57
C ILE A 14 3.62 5.18 14.95
N VAL A 15 3.13 4.47 15.97
CA VAL A 15 3.05 5.00 17.34
C VAL A 15 4.44 5.32 17.86
N SER A 16 5.42 4.43 17.64
CA SER A 16 6.81 4.68 17.99
C SER A 16 7.40 5.89 17.25
N LEU A 17 7.11 6.05 15.95
CA LEU A 17 7.58 7.20 15.17
C LEU A 17 6.99 8.53 15.71
N PHE A 18 5.69 8.57 15.96
CA PHE A 18 5.03 9.75 16.55
C PHE A 18 5.59 10.07 17.94
N TYR A 19 5.82 9.06 18.77
CA TYR A 19 6.39 9.23 20.10
C TYR A 19 7.83 9.75 20.05
N SER A 20 8.67 9.21 19.16
CA SER A 20 10.03 9.71 18.94
C SER A 20 10.06 11.15 18.41
N ILE A 21 9.11 11.54 17.55
CA ILE A 21 8.98 12.94 17.08
C ILE A 21 8.53 13.85 18.22
N TYR A 22 7.52 13.47 19.00
CA TYR A 22 7.06 14.22 20.16
C TYR A 22 8.19 14.45 21.18
N ALA A 23 9.04 13.44 21.37
CA ALA A 23 10.18 13.53 22.27
C ALA A 23 11.26 14.54 21.85
N ILE A 24 11.39 14.81 20.55
CA ILE A 24 12.27 15.89 20.05
C ILE A 24 11.75 17.25 20.53
N PHE A 25 10.42 17.46 20.48
CA PHE A 25 9.82 18.71 20.95
C PHE A 25 9.93 18.89 22.46
N THR A 26 9.85 17.81 23.24
CA THR A 26 10.00 17.86 24.71
C THR A 26 11.45 17.79 25.19
N LYS A 27 12.43 17.82 24.26
CA LYS A 27 13.89 17.78 24.53
C LYS A 27 14.34 16.59 25.38
N GLN A 28 13.64 15.45 25.30
CA GLN A 28 14.04 14.24 26.00
C GLN A 28 15.14 13.51 25.24
N THR A 29 16.41 13.72 25.64
CA THR A 29 17.62 13.24 24.95
C THR A 29 17.68 11.73 24.74
N LEU A 30 17.19 10.92 25.68
CA LEU A 30 17.15 9.45 25.54
C LEU A 30 16.21 8.98 24.43
N LEU A 31 15.12 9.69 24.18
CA LEU A 31 14.15 9.32 23.15
C LEU A 31 14.55 9.81 21.76
N ILE A 32 15.40 10.83 21.65
CA ILE A 32 15.98 11.26 20.36
C ILE A 32 16.83 10.13 19.77
N ILE A 33 17.57 9.38 20.61
CA ILE A 33 18.38 8.22 20.19
C ILE A 33 17.48 7.05 19.71
N SER A 34 16.23 6.98 20.15
CA SER A 34 15.28 5.96 19.69
C SER A 34 14.88 6.14 18.23
N LEU A 35 14.94 7.37 17.69
CA LEU A 35 14.48 7.67 16.34
C LEU A 35 15.25 6.90 15.24
N PRO A 36 16.60 6.87 15.21
CA PRO A 36 17.33 6.05 14.24
C PRO A 36 17.05 4.55 14.41
N ILE A 37 16.83 4.05 15.63
CA ILE A 37 16.50 2.64 15.89
C ILE A 37 15.11 2.31 15.33
N VAL A 38 14.12 3.18 15.56
CA VAL A 38 12.77 3.05 15.02
C VAL A 38 12.82 3.08 13.48
N LEU A 39 13.54 4.03 12.89
CA LEU A 39 13.72 4.10 11.43
C LEU A 39 14.35 2.82 10.87
N PHE A 40 15.39 2.29 11.53
CA PHE A 40 16.05 1.04 11.13
C PHE A 40 15.10 -0.17 11.22
N LEU A 41 14.34 -0.31 12.30
CA LEU A 41 13.31 -1.34 12.45
C LEU A 41 12.20 -1.19 11.39
N GLY A 42 11.85 0.05 11.05
CA GLY A 42 10.97 0.37 9.93
C GLY A 42 11.46 -0.26 8.63
N VAL A 43 12.76 -0.14 8.31
CA VAL A 43 13.34 -0.76 7.10
C VAL A 43 13.12 -2.27 7.07
N TYR A 44 13.31 -2.98 8.19
CA TYR A 44 13.06 -4.43 8.26
C TYR A 44 11.58 -4.78 8.14
N LEU A 45 10.71 -3.98 8.76
CA LEU A 45 9.26 -4.14 8.69
C LEU A 45 8.73 -3.98 7.26
N PHE A 46 9.28 -3.02 6.53
CA PHE A 46 8.91 -2.79 5.14
C PHE A 46 9.57 -3.77 4.16
N LYS A 47 10.72 -4.35 4.51
CA LYS A 47 11.38 -5.40 3.68
C LYS A 47 10.52 -6.67 3.57
N GLY A 48 9.84 -7.07 4.65
CA GLY A 48 8.94 -8.22 4.66
C GLY A 48 7.56 -7.96 4.03
N THR A 49 7.24 -6.70 3.74
CA THR A 49 5.95 -6.26 3.17
C THR A 49 6.13 -5.61 1.79
N LEU A 50 7.29 -5.85 1.18
CA LEU A 50 7.63 -5.40 -0.17
C LEU A 50 6.58 -5.91 -1.18
N ASN A 51 6.07 -5.01 -2.01
CA ASN A 51 5.03 -5.24 -3.00
C ASN A 51 3.68 -5.72 -2.43
N LEU A 52 3.51 -5.69 -1.10
CA LEU A 52 2.27 -6.06 -0.45
C LEU A 52 1.48 -4.81 -0.07
N VAL A 53 0.23 -4.76 -0.51
CA VAL A 53 -0.69 -3.71 -0.07
C VAL A 53 -1.13 -4.03 1.35
N LEU A 54 -0.88 -3.09 2.23
CA LEU A 54 -1.41 -3.07 3.58
C LEU A 54 -2.41 -1.93 3.66
N GLY A 55 -3.55 -2.17 4.31
CA GLY A 55 -4.47 -1.08 4.62
C GLY A 55 -5.42 -1.39 5.76
N LEU A 56 -5.70 -0.36 6.57
CA LEU A 56 -6.69 -0.40 7.64
C LEU A 56 -7.86 0.51 7.26
N GLY A 57 -9.06 -0.06 7.19
CA GLY A 57 -10.26 0.69 6.80
C GLY A 57 -10.10 1.33 5.43
N PHE A 58 -10.16 2.66 5.40
CA PHE A 58 -10.05 3.48 4.19
C PHE A 58 -8.62 3.96 3.91
N VAL A 59 -7.64 3.66 4.76
CA VAL A 59 -6.23 4.05 4.56
C VAL A 59 -5.41 2.85 4.11
N TYR A 60 -4.55 3.04 3.11
CA TYR A 60 -3.59 2.03 2.66
C TYR A 60 -2.19 2.60 2.53
N TRP A 61 -1.21 1.71 2.59
CA TRP A 61 0.16 1.95 2.22
C TRP A 61 0.76 0.76 1.47
N VAL A 62 1.76 1.03 0.64
CA VAL A 62 2.50 0.01 -0.08
C VAL A 62 3.93 0.48 -0.32
N LEU A 63 4.89 -0.41 -0.08
CA LEU A 63 6.28 -0.20 -0.48
C LEU A 63 6.55 -1.03 -1.73
N ARG A 64 7.07 -0.41 -2.79
CA ARG A 64 7.45 -1.07 -4.05
C ARG A 64 8.92 -0.85 -4.32
N ASP A 65 9.55 -1.75 -5.05
CA ASP A 65 10.95 -1.68 -5.47
C ASP A 65 11.13 -1.31 -6.95
N THR A 66 10.18 -0.55 -7.49
CA THR A 66 10.11 -0.19 -8.91
C THR A 66 10.63 1.22 -9.23
N HIS A 67 11.09 1.98 -8.23
CA HIS A 67 11.54 3.36 -8.45
C HIS A 67 12.99 3.44 -8.96
N ARG A 68 13.36 4.57 -9.56
CA ARG A 68 14.75 5.00 -9.68
C ARG A 68 14.88 6.50 -9.37
N GLY A 69 15.70 6.84 -8.37
CA GLY A 69 15.96 8.23 -7.98
C GLY A 69 14.99 8.75 -6.91
N PHE A 70 14.84 10.07 -6.82
CA PHE A 70 13.90 10.73 -5.92
C PHE A 70 12.71 11.28 -6.71
N SER A 71 11.48 11.03 -6.25
CA SER A 71 10.29 11.65 -6.83
C SER A 71 9.18 11.79 -5.79
N VAL A 72 8.31 12.78 -5.97
CA VAL A 72 7.06 12.91 -5.23
C VAL A 72 5.95 13.05 -6.25
N SER A 73 4.99 12.14 -6.23
CA SER A 73 3.90 12.10 -7.21
C SER A 73 2.60 11.62 -6.59
N ARG A 74 1.50 11.68 -7.36
CA ARG A 74 0.24 11.04 -6.98
C ARG A 74 0.09 9.73 -7.73
N GLY A 75 -0.10 8.64 -6.99
CA GLY A 75 -0.24 7.30 -7.53
C GLY A 75 -1.65 6.75 -7.40
N PHE A 76 -2.06 5.97 -8.39
CA PHE A 76 -3.20 5.07 -8.27
C PHE A 76 -2.75 3.71 -7.76
N MET A 77 -3.64 3.02 -7.05
CA MET A 77 -3.40 1.71 -6.51
C MET A 77 -4.64 0.85 -6.66
N ARG A 78 -4.42 -0.43 -6.96
CA ARG A 78 -5.47 -1.43 -7.06
C ARG A 78 -4.93 -2.79 -6.65
N GLU A 79 -5.68 -3.50 -5.81
CA GLU A 79 -5.40 -4.90 -5.48
C GLU A 79 -5.98 -5.82 -6.56
N THR A 80 -5.21 -6.84 -6.94
CA THR A 80 -5.64 -7.90 -7.85
C THR A 80 -6.19 -9.13 -7.12
N ASN A 81 -6.23 -9.09 -5.80
CA ASN A 81 -6.75 -10.14 -4.93
C ASN A 81 -7.69 -9.53 -3.87
N HIS A 82 -8.54 -10.35 -3.26
CA HIS A 82 -9.36 -9.93 -2.11
C HIS A 82 -8.49 -9.23 -1.04
N PRO A 83 -8.90 -8.05 -0.50
CA PRO A 83 -10.24 -7.45 -0.53
C PRO A 83 -10.55 -6.44 -1.67
N TRP A 84 -9.90 -6.56 -2.83
CA TRP A 84 -10.25 -5.79 -4.04
C TRP A 84 -10.20 -4.27 -3.85
N ARG A 85 -9.27 -3.78 -3.02
CA ARG A 85 -9.16 -2.35 -2.74
C ARG A 85 -8.73 -1.57 -3.96
N THR A 86 -9.33 -0.41 -4.12
CA THR A 86 -8.95 0.57 -5.14
C THR A 86 -8.73 1.93 -4.47
N GLY A 87 -7.62 2.59 -4.73
CA GLY A 87 -7.22 3.80 -4.01
C GLY A 87 -6.35 4.77 -4.79
N ARG A 88 -6.16 5.95 -4.21
CA ARG A 88 -5.27 7.01 -4.68
C ARG A 88 -4.47 7.57 -3.51
N GLY A 89 -3.23 7.93 -3.75
CA GLY A 89 -2.33 8.32 -2.68
C GLY A 89 -1.14 9.13 -3.18
N ILE A 90 -0.34 9.60 -2.23
CA ILE A 90 0.94 10.24 -2.48
C ILE A 90 1.99 9.13 -2.55
N GLN A 91 2.83 9.19 -3.58
CA GLN A 91 3.99 8.33 -3.80
C GLN A 91 5.25 9.13 -3.55
N ILE A 92 6.16 8.57 -2.76
CA ILE A 92 7.49 9.11 -2.48
C ILE A 92 8.48 8.05 -2.95
N GLY A 93 9.17 8.35 -4.05
CA GLY A 93 10.29 7.57 -4.57
C GLY A 93 11.58 7.97 -3.86
N LEU A 94 12.33 6.98 -3.37
CA LEU A 94 13.66 7.15 -2.81
C LEU A 94 14.57 6.00 -3.27
N GLY A 95 15.52 6.32 -4.12
CA GLY A 95 16.45 5.34 -4.69
C GLY A 95 15.69 4.29 -5.51
N LYS A 96 15.75 3.03 -5.07
CA LYS A 96 15.03 1.91 -5.71
C LYS A 96 13.61 1.70 -5.21
N TYR A 97 13.20 2.41 -4.14
CA TYR A 97 11.93 2.15 -3.48
C TYR A 97 10.91 3.27 -3.76
N VAL A 98 9.64 2.92 -3.92
CA VAL A 98 8.49 3.84 -3.84
C VAL A 98 7.69 3.48 -2.60
N PHE A 99 7.52 4.42 -1.69
CA PHE A 99 6.50 4.34 -0.65
C PHE A 99 5.26 5.10 -1.09
N GLN A 100 4.10 4.44 -1.07
CA GLN A 100 2.82 5.04 -1.38
C GLN A 100 1.91 4.96 -0.18
N ILE A 101 1.27 6.07 0.18
CA ILE A 101 0.23 6.11 1.22
C ILE A 101 -0.97 6.88 0.70
N GLY A 102 -2.18 6.41 1.01
CA GLY A 102 -3.38 7.08 0.53
C GLY A 102 -4.67 6.46 1.03
N LEU A 103 -5.76 6.86 0.36
CA LEU A 103 -7.09 6.39 0.67
C LEU A 103 -7.56 5.34 -0.33
N CYS A 104 -8.16 4.27 0.16
CA CYS A 104 -8.75 3.21 -0.63
C CYS A 104 -10.21 2.97 -0.26
N LYS A 105 -11.01 2.57 -1.25
CA LYS A 105 -12.34 2.00 -1.06
C LYS A 105 -12.26 0.49 -1.18
N ARG A 106 -12.93 -0.20 -0.26
CA ARG A 106 -13.05 -1.67 -0.24
C ARG A 106 -14.32 -2.07 -0.98
N ASN A 107 -14.22 -3.08 -1.85
CA ASN A 107 -15.36 -3.62 -2.59
C ASN A 107 -15.58 -5.08 -2.15
N ASP A 108 -16.31 -5.25 -1.04
CA ASP A 108 -16.60 -6.57 -0.47
C ASP A 108 -17.80 -7.27 -1.12
N ALA A 109 -18.61 -6.54 -1.89
CA ALA A 109 -19.86 -7.03 -2.47
C ALA A 109 -19.67 -7.79 -3.80
N ILE A 110 -18.45 -8.24 -4.13
CA ILE A 110 -18.13 -8.77 -5.44
C ILE A 110 -17.63 -10.22 -5.33
N SER A 111 -18.28 -11.16 -6.05
CA SER A 111 -17.80 -12.54 -6.19
C SER A 111 -16.36 -12.57 -6.73
N GLU A 112 -15.56 -13.60 -6.43
CA GLU A 112 -14.13 -13.61 -6.82
C GLU A 112 -13.88 -13.34 -8.31
N MET A 113 -14.72 -13.90 -9.18
CA MET A 113 -14.65 -13.69 -10.63
C MET A 113 -14.98 -12.24 -11.02
N ASN A 114 -16.05 -11.68 -10.47
CA ASN A 114 -16.41 -10.27 -10.72
C ASN A 114 -15.38 -9.31 -10.09
N GLY A 115 -14.73 -9.72 -9.00
CA GLY A 115 -13.70 -8.95 -8.29
C GLY A 115 -12.44 -8.84 -9.12
N LEU A 116 -12.02 -9.97 -9.69
CA LEU A 116 -10.90 -10.03 -10.63
C LEU A 116 -11.19 -9.25 -11.92
N LEU A 117 -12.39 -9.42 -12.51
CA LEU A 117 -12.79 -8.66 -13.70
C LEU A 117 -12.78 -7.15 -13.43
N ASN A 118 -13.35 -6.70 -12.32
CA ASN A 118 -13.33 -5.28 -11.93
C ASN A 118 -11.89 -4.79 -11.69
N ALA A 119 -11.05 -5.60 -11.03
CA ALA A 119 -9.64 -5.30 -10.82
C ALA A 119 -8.84 -5.18 -12.13
N LEU A 120 -9.20 -5.97 -13.14
CA LEU A 120 -8.58 -5.89 -14.47
C LEU A 120 -9.22 -4.83 -15.37
N LYS A 121 -10.28 -4.13 -14.93
CA LYS A 121 -11.17 -3.34 -15.81
C LYS A 121 -11.74 -4.19 -16.97
N GLY A 122 -11.74 -5.51 -16.81
CA GLY A 122 -12.33 -6.44 -17.74
C GLY A 122 -13.85 -6.32 -17.70
N LYS A 123 -14.47 -6.47 -18.86
CA LYS A 123 -15.90 -6.70 -18.98
C LYS A 123 -16.08 -8.10 -19.55
N GLU A 124 -17.10 -8.80 -19.08
CA GLU A 124 -17.54 -10.00 -19.80
C GLU A 124 -18.10 -9.56 -21.15
N LEU A 125 -17.59 -10.19 -22.20
CA LEU A 125 -18.14 -10.05 -23.53
C LEU A 125 -19.25 -11.08 -23.67
N HIS A 126 -20.46 -10.61 -23.95
CA HIS A 126 -21.59 -11.50 -24.27
C HIS A 126 -21.41 -12.21 -25.62
N TYR A 127 -20.50 -11.70 -26.46
CA TYR A 127 -20.28 -12.17 -27.81
C TYR A 127 -19.12 -13.14 -27.88
N LYS A 128 -19.29 -14.20 -28.67
CA LYS A 128 -18.19 -15.12 -28.98
C LYS A 128 -17.20 -14.41 -29.92
N PRO A 129 -15.90 -14.76 -29.88
CA PRO A 129 -14.89 -14.17 -30.77
C PRO A 129 -15.26 -14.19 -32.26
N LYS A 130 -16.02 -15.21 -32.70
CA LYS A 130 -16.53 -15.32 -34.08
C LYS A 130 -17.52 -14.20 -34.42
N GLU A 131 -18.41 -13.84 -33.50
CA GLU A 131 -19.43 -12.80 -33.70
C GLU A 131 -18.81 -11.40 -33.73
N ILE A 132 -17.77 -11.17 -32.93
CA ILE A 132 -17.03 -9.89 -32.91
C ILE A 132 -16.30 -9.66 -34.24
N ARG A 133 -15.81 -10.71 -34.88
CA ARG A 133 -15.12 -10.63 -36.19
C ARG A 133 -16.06 -10.17 -37.32
N GLU A 134 -17.37 -10.34 -37.13
CA GLU A 134 -18.40 -10.03 -38.13
C GLU A 134 -19.04 -8.65 -37.91
N TRP A 135 -18.59 -7.87 -36.92
CA TRP A 135 -19.06 -6.48 -36.72
C TRP A 135 -18.55 -5.58 -37.85
N ARG A 136 -19.48 -5.07 -38.66
CA ARG A 136 -19.25 -4.00 -39.65
C ARG A 136 -19.70 -2.66 -39.10
#